data_AF-A0A8I1KP05-F1
#
_entry.id   AF-A0A8I1KP05-F1
#
_cell.length_a   1.000
_cell.length_b   1.000
_cell.length_c   1.000
_cell.angle_alpha   90.00
_cell.angle_beta   90.00
_cell.angle_gamma   90.00
#
_symmetry.space_group_name_H-M   'P 1'
#
loop_
_entity.id
_entity.type
_entity.pdbx_description
1 polymer ?
#
loop_
_entity_poly.entity_id
_entity_poly.type
_entity_poly.pdbx_seq_one_letter_code
_entity_poly.pdbx_strand_id
1 'polypeptide(L)' 'MAKFSSKDKIQAVKRYLEGTEGGKTIANSIGVHPRELYQWIKRFE' A
#
# COMPACT_ATOMS: atom_id res chain seq x y z
N MET A 1 -5.15 17.12 2.95
CA MET A 1 -5.92 16.04 3.58
C MET A 1 -5.25 14.71 3.27
N ALA A 2 -4.36 14.23 4.16
CA ALA A 2 -3.85 12.87 4.00
C ALA A 2 -4.97 11.90 4.42
N LYS A 3 -5.67 11.32 3.44
CA LYS A 3 -6.75 10.34 3.66
C LYS A 3 -6.24 9.03 4.30
N PHE A 4 -4.93 8.82 4.36
CA PHE A 4 -4.30 7.60 4.87
C PHE A 4 -3.28 7.90 5.96
N SER A 5 -3.45 7.28 7.11
CA SER A 5 -2.51 7.34 8.22
C SER A 5 -1.25 6.54 7.91
N SER A 6 -0.13 6.85 8.59
CA SER A 6 1.10 6.08 8.48
C SER A 6 0.88 4.58 8.76
N LYS A 7 -0.07 4.25 9.65
CA LYS A 7 -0.46 2.86 9.94
C LYS A 7 -1.09 2.16 8.74
N ASP A 8 -1.99 2.83 8.02
CA ASP A 8 -2.63 2.27 6.82
C ASP A 8 -1.60 1.99 5.74
N LYS A 9 -0.62 2.89 5.57
CA LYS A 9 0.47 2.73 4.61
C LYS A 9 1.34 1.52 4.97
N ILE A 10 1.73 1.40 6.24
CA ILE A 10 2.54 0.28 6.73
C ILE A 10 1.79 -1.04 6.54
N GLN A 11 0.50 -1.09 6.84
CA GLN A 11 -0.32 -2.29 6.66
C GLN A 11 -0.43 -2.70 5.18
N ALA A 12 -0.59 -1.73 4.27
CA ALA A 12 -0.65 -2.00 2.84
C ALA A 12 0.69 -2.49 2.28
N VAL A 13 1.81 -1.90 2.73
CA VAL A 13 3.16 -2.35 2.36
C VAL A 13 3.44 -3.75 2.92
N LYS A 14 3.06 -4.03 4.17
CA LYS A 14 3.24 -5.35 4.78
C LYS A 14 2.48 -6.44 4.01
N ARG A 15 1.22 -6.20 3.64
CA ARG A 15 0.44 -7.14 2.81
C ARG A 15 1.10 -7.42 1.46
N TYR A 16 1.72 -6.40 0.85
CA TYR A 16 2.46 -6.58 -0.40
C TYR A 16 3.70 -7.46 -0.20
N LEU A 17 4.45 -7.23 0.88
CA LEU A 17 5.64 -8.03 1.24
C LEU A 17 5.30 -9.46 1.65
N GLU A 18 4.13 -9.69 2.26
CA GLU A 18 3.61 -11.02 2.59
C GLU A 18 3.26 -11.85 1.34
N GLY A 19 3.19 -11.24 0.15
CA GLY A 19 3.00 -11.93 -1.12
C GLY A 19 1.61 -12.57 -1.30
N THR A 20 0.68 -12.30 -0.39
CA THR A 20 -0.68 -12.85 -0.41
C THR A 20 -1.56 -12.21 -1.49
N GLU A 21 -1.28 -10.94 -1.82
CA GLU A 21 -2.03 -10.18 -2.81
C GLU A 21 -1.09 -9.32 -3.66
N GLY A 22 -1.38 -9.18 -4.96
CA GLY A 22 -0.64 -8.26 -5.83
C GLY A 22 -0.90 -6.81 -5.43
N GLY A 23 0.09 -5.93 -5.61
CA GLY A 23 -0.01 -4.51 -5.23
C GLY A 23 -1.22 -3.78 -5.84
N LYS A 24 -1.67 -4.17 -7.04
CA LYS A 24 -2.89 -3.63 -7.64
C LYS A 24 -4.16 -4.03 -6.89
N THR A 25 -4.24 -5.26 -6.38
CA THR A 25 -5.37 -5.77 -5.59
C THR A 25 -5.44 -5.06 -4.24
N ILE A 26 -4.29 -4.96 -3.55
CA ILE A 26 -4.19 -4.24 -2.28
C ILE A 26 -4.60 -2.78 -2.45
N ALA A 27 -4.11 -2.13 -3.51
CA ALA A 27 -4.42 -0.74 -3.79
C ALA A 27 -5.92 -0.51 -4.02
N ASN A 28 -6.56 -1.36 -4.82
CA ASN A 28 -8.01 -1.32 -5.02
C ASN A 28 -8.79 -1.61 -3.73
N SER A 29 -8.33 -2.55 -2.90
CA SER A 29 -8.97 -2.92 -1.63
C SER A 29 -9.00 -1.76 -0.63
N ILE A 30 -7.92 -0.97 -0.57
CA ILE A 30 -7.83 0.20 0.32
C ILE A 30 -8.24 1.51 -0.36
N GLY A 31 -8.69 1.45 -1.62
CA GLY A 31 -9.13 2.62 -2.38
C GLY A 31 -8.01 3.62 -2.73
N VAL A 32 -6.77 3.16 -2.84
CA VAL A 32 -5.63 3.99 -3.29
C VAL A 32 -5.29 3.68 -4.74
N HIS A 33 -4.69 4.64 -5.42
CA HIS A 33 -4.13 4.37 -6.73
C HIS A 33 -2.92 3.44 -6.57
N PRO A 34 -2.76 2.38 -7.40
CA PRO A 34 -1.60 1.49 -7.33
C PRO A 34 -0.24 2.21 -7.32
N ARG A 35 -0.14 3.36 -8.01
CA ARG A 35 1.07 4.19 -8.05
C ARG A 35 1.44 4.76 -6.68
N GLU A 36 0.45 5.14 -5.86
CA GLU A 36 0.70 5.59 -4.48
C GLU A 36 1.21 4.46 -3.61
N LEU A 37 0.63 3.25 -3.73
CA LEU A 37 1.12 2.08 -3.01
C LEU A 37 2.58 1.75 -3.37
N TYR A 38 2.93 1.78 -4.66
CA TYR A 38 4.32 1.58 -5.09
C TYR A 38 5.28 2.64 -4.53
N GLN A 39 4.84 3.90 -4.40
CA GLN A 39 5.65 4.93 -3.74
C GLN A 39 5.85 4.66 -2.25
N TRP A 40 4.86 4.07 -1.58
CA TRP A 40 5.01 3.67 -0.18
C TRP A 40 6.00 2.53 -0.07
N ILE A 41 5.84 1.47 -0.87
CA ILE A 41 6.76 0.33 -0.90
C ILE A 41 8.20 0.82 -1.13
N LYS A 42 8.44 1.67 -2.14
CA LYS A 42 9.78 2.23 -2.43
C LYS A 42 10.38 3.08 -1.31
N ARG A 43 9.55 3.66 -0.43
CA ARG A 43 10.03 4.44 0.73
C ARG A 43 10.33 3.57 1.96
N PHE A 44 9.82 2.35 1.98
CA PHE A 44 10.02 1.38 3.06
C PHE A 44 11.08 0.32 2.73
N GLU A 45 11.53 0.26 1.47
CA GLU A 45 12.79 -0.38 1.06
C GLU A 45 14.00 0.40 1.61
#